data_AF-A0A0J7K6S5-F1
#
_entry.id   AF-A0A0J7K6S5-F1
#
_cell.length_a   1.000
_cell.length_b   1.000
_cell.length_c   1.000
_cell.angle_alpha   90.00
_cell.angle_beta   90.00
_cell.angle_gamma   90.00
#
_symmetry.space_group_name_H-M   'P 1'
#
loop_
_entity.id
_entity.type
_entity.pdbx_description
1 polymer ?
#
loop_
_entity_poly.entity_id
_entity_poly.type
_entity_poly.pdbx_seq_one_letter_code
_entity_poly.pdbx_strand_id
1 'polypeptide(L)'
;MRDLIMKAASVDQAVIDQFATQLKLDLKRFHADFSNKKVTDEMNQNIQLSRLARMEGTPYFLFGQLPVPGGLSLKEMNELTKELPKDPA
;
A
#
# COMPACT_ATOMS: atom_id res chain seq x y z
N MET A 1 -13.25 0.43 -1.96
CA MET A 1 -12.18 0.96 -1.08
C MET A 1 -11.30 1.98 -1.81
N ARG A 2 -10.59 1.60 -2.88
CA ARG A 2 -9.80 2.53 -3.73
C ARG A 2 -10.56 3.81 -4.09
N ASP A 3 -11.75 3.67 -4.66
CA ASP A 3 -12.52 4.82 -5.17
C ASP A 3 -13.02 5.75 -4.07
N LEU A 4 -13.07 5.29 -2.82
CA LEU A 4 -13.52 6.09 -1.68
C LEU A 4 -12.34 6.85 -1.06
N ILE A 5 -11.18 6.19 -0.93
CA ILE A 5 -9.93 6.80 -0.45
C ILE A 5 -9.44 7.87 -1.44
N MET A 6 -9.51 7.59 -2.75
CA MET A 6 -9.08 8.52 -3.80
C MET A 6 -10.04 9.71 -3.99
N LYS A 7 -11.27 9.63 -3.45
CA LYS A 7 -12.25 10.73 -3.49
C LYS A 7 -12.22 11.61 -2.25
N ALA A 8 -11.66 11.13 -1.15
CA ALA A 8 -11.55 11.92 0.07
C ALA A 8 -10.46 12.98 -0.09
N ALA A 9 -10.80 14.26 0.15
CA ALA A 9 -9.82 15.35 0.13
C ALA A 9 -8.77 15.20 1.24
N SER A 10 -9.14 14.52 2.33
CA SER A 10 -8.25 14.08 3.41
C SER A 10 -8.76 12.76 3.97
N VAL A 11 -7.84 11.85 4.30
CA VAL A 11 -8.17 10.63 5.04
C VAL A 11 -7.88 10.90 6.50
N ASP A 12 -8.93 11.20 7.27
CA ASP A 12 -8.87 11.39 8.72
C ASP A 12 -9.47 10.19 9.47
N GLN A 13 -9.44 10.23 10.80
CA GLN A 13 -9.95 9.15 11.64
C GLN A 13 -11.44 8.85 11.40
N ALA A 14 -12.26 9.87 11.14
CA ALA A 14 -13.70 9.69 10.93
C ALA A 14 -13.95 8.93 9.62
N VAL A 15 -13.22 9.28 8.56
CA VAL A 15 -13.26 8.57 7.27
C VAL A 15 -12.76 7.12 7.42
N ILE A 16 -11.69 6.90 8.20
CA ILE A 16 -11.17 5.56 8.50
C ILE A 16 -12.20 4.71 9.24
N ASP A 17 -12.85 5.25 10.28
CA ASP A 17 -13.85 4.55 11.08
C ASP A 17 -15.12 4.24 10.27
N GLN A 18 -15.52 5.15 9.38
CA GLN A 18 -16.60 4.91 8.42
C GLN A 18 -16.28 3.70 7.54
N PHE A 19 -15.04 3.58 7.04
CA PHE A 19 -14.64 2.41 6.25
C PHE A 19 -14.57 1.13 7.07
N ALA A 20 -14.00 1.18 8.27
CA ALA A 20 -13.95 0.04 9.15
C ALA A 20 -15.37 -0.49 9.45
N THR A 21 -16.34 0.40 9.64
CA THR A 21 -17.76 0.07 9.80
C THR A 21 -18.36 -0.57 8.54
N GLN A 22 -18.12 0.01 7.36
CA GLN A 22 -18.61 -0.54 6.08
C GLN A 22 -18.06 -1.94 5.79
N LEU A 23 -16.82 -2.20 6.20
CA LEU A 23 -16.17 -3.52 6.11
C LEU A 23 -16.62 -4.48 7.22
N LYS A 24 -17.49 -4.04 8.14
CA LYS A 24 -17.98 -4.80 9.30
C LYS A 24 -16.85 -5.26 10.23
N LEU A 25 -15.81 -4.44 10.39
CA LEU A 25 -14.75 -4.69 11.37
C LEU A 25 -15.26 -4.40 12.79
N ASP A 26 -14.70 -5.10 13.78
CA ASP A 26 -14.83 -4.72 15.18
C ASP A 26 -14.02 -3.45 15.43
N LEU A 27 -14.70 -2.31 15.62
CA LEU A 27 -14.05 -1.01 15.78
C LEU A 27 -13.15 -0.95 17.01
N LYS A 28 -13.58 -1.57 18.13
CA LYS A 28 -12.80 -1.55 19.37
C LYS A 28 -11.48 -2.29 19.17
N ARG A 29 -11.54 -3.46 18.55
CA ARG A 29 -10.34 -4.24 18.22
C ARG A 29 -9.50 -3.53 17.16
N PHE A 30 -10.13 -2.97 16.13
CA PHE A 30 -9.45 -2.22 15.07
C PHE A 30 -8.63 -1.05 15.62
N HIS A 31 -9.18 -0.25 16.53
CA HIS A 31 -8.45 0.87 17.15
C HIS A 31 -7.28 0.40 18.03
N ALA A 32 -7.46 -0.72 18.75
CA ALA A 32 -6.39 -1.32 19.53
C ALA A 32 -5.25 -1.84 18.64
N ASP A 33 -5.58 -2.51 17.54
CA ASP A 33 -4.62 -3.04 16.57
C ASP A 33 -3.93 -1.90 15.79
N PHE A 34 -4.66 -0.83 15.43
CA PHE A 34 -4.12 0.34 14.74
C PHE A 34 -3.05 1.07 15.58
N SER A 35 -3.23 1.11 16.89
CA SER A 35 -2.30 1.75 17.83
C SER A 35 -1.13 0.84 18.25
N ASN A 36 -1.06 -0.37 17.71
CA ASN A 36 -0.03 -1.32 18.07
C ASN A 36 1.33 -0.87 17.52
N LYS A 37 2.36 -0.85 18.36
CA LYS A 37 3.74 -0.50 18.00
C LYS A 37 4.23 -1.25 16.77
N LYS A 38 3.83 -2.51 16.61
CA LYS A 38 4.19 -3.33 15.44
C LYS A 38 3.78 -2.67 14.11
N VAL A 39 2.61 -2.04 14.06
CA VAL A 39 2.12 -1.34 12.85
C VAL A 39 3.02 -0.13 12.55
N THR A 40 3.38 0.64 13.58
CA THR A 40 4.32 1.78 13.42
C THR A 40 5.71 1.31 13.00
N ASP A 41 6.19 0.20 13.53
CA ASP A 41 7.50 -0.37 13.17
C ASP A 41 7.51 -0.82 11.71
N GLU A 42 6.48 -1.51 11.24
CA GLU A 42 6.33 -1.91 9.83
C GLU A 42 6.27 -0.68 8.89
N MET A 43 5.53 0.37 9.27
CA MET A 43 5.50 1.63 8.49
C MET A 43 6.89 2.27 8.39
N ASN A 44 7.62 2.34 9.52
CA ASN A 44 8.96 2.91 9.56
C ASN A 44 9.96 2.10 8.72
N GLN A 45 9.89 0.76 8.78
CA GLN A 45 10.71 -0.12 7.95
C GLN A 45 10.44 0.11 6.46
N ASN A 46 9.18 0.23 6.04
CA ASN A 46 8.82 0.52 4.66
C ASN A 46 9.35 1.89 4.20
N ILE A 47 9.29 2.92 5.04
CA ILE A 47 9.86 4.25 4.76
C ILE A 47 11.39 4.19 4.64
N GLN A 48 12.06 3.36 5.44
CA GLN A 48 13.51 3.18 5.32
C GLN A 48 13.88 2.46 4.03
N LEU A 49 13.17 1.38 3.70
CA LEU A 49 13.37 0.63 2.46
C LEU A 49 13.14 1.51 1.23
N SER A 50 12.10 2.36 1.22
CA SER A 50 11.82 3.26 0.10
C SER A 50 12.96 4.27 -0.11
N ARG A 51 13.54 4.81 0.96
CA ARG A 51 14.71 5.71 0.88
C ARG A 51 15.94 5.00 0.33
N LEU A 52 16.23 3.79 0.81
CA LEU A 52 17.36 3.00 0.34
C LEU A 52 17.22 2.64 -1.15
N ALA A 53 16.00 2.33 -1.59
CA ALA A 53 15.69 2.03 -2.98
C ALA A 53 15.50 3.29 -3.86
N ARG A 54 15.73 4.50 -3.32
CA ARG A 54 15.52 5.79 -4.01
C ARG A 54 14.12 5.91 -4.64
N MET A 55 13.12 5.40 -3.94
CA MET A 55 11.70 5.57 -4.30
C MET A 55 11.25 6.96 -3.85
N GLU A 56 11.17 7.90 -4.78
CA GLU A 56 10.91 9.32 -4.48
C GLU A 56 9.42 9.68 -4.41
N GLY A 57 8.51 8.71 -4.60
CA GLY A 57 7.08 8.93 -4.54
C GLY A 57 6.25 7.66 -4.68
N THR A 58 4.93 7.81 -4.56
CA THR A 58 3.94 6.73 -4.73
C THR A 58 2.93 7.08 -5.81
N PRO A 59 2.42 6.11 -6.59
CA PRO A 59 2.74 4.68 -6.52
C PRO A 59 4.12 4.36 -7.12
N TYR A 60 4.70 3.26 -6.64
CA TYR A 60 5.95 2.69 -7.12
C TYR A 60 5.82 1.17 -7.07
N PHE A 61 6.28 0.48 -8.10
CA PHE A 61 6.19 -0.96 -8.22
C PHE A 61 7.57 -1.61 -8.38
N LEU A 62 7.67 -2.86 -7.96
CA LEU A 62 8.86 -3.68 -8.18
C LEU A 62 8.42 -4.99 -8.85
N PHE A 63 8.89 -5.23 -10.07
CA PHE A 63 8.65 -6.46 -10.81
C PHE A 63 9.95 -7.27 -10.83
N GLY A 64 10.07 -8.26 -9.93
CA GLY A 64 11.35 -8.95 -9.69
C GLY A 64 12.40 -7.97 -9.19
N GLN A 65 13.43 -7.70 -10.00
CA GLN A 65 14.46 -6.69 -9.71
C GLN A 65 14.25 -5.37 -10.47
N LEU A 66 13.18 -5.27 -11.28
CA LEU A 66 12.89 -4.08 -12.09
C LEU A 66 12.07 -3.06 -11.29
N PRO A 67 12.65 -1.91 -10.90
CA PRO A 67 11.90 -0.80 -10.33
C PRO A 67 11.06 -0.09 -11.40
N VAL A 68 9.79 0.19 -11.09
CA VAL A 68 8.91 0.97 -11.97
C VAL A 68 8.23 2.09 -11.19
N PRO A 69 8.71 3.35 -11.33
CA PRO A 69 8.12 4.50 -10.66
C PRO A 69 6.83 4.95 -11.36
N GLY A 70 5.87 5.42 -10.56
CA GLY A 70 4.63 6.02 -11.07
C GLY A 70 3.52 5.01 -11.32
N GLY A 71 2.37 5.53 -11.75
CA GLY A 71 1.18 4.73 -12.03
C GLY A 71 1.36 3.88 -13.28
N LEU A 72 0.96 2.61 -13.19
CA LEU A 72 0.90 1.67 -14.32
C LEU A 72 -0.54 1.27 -14.60
N SER A 73 -0.89 1.10 -15.87
CA SER A 73 -2.12 0.44 -16.28
C SER A 73 -2.03 -1.06 -16.05
N LEU A 74 -3.19 -1.72 -15.91
CA LEU A 74 -3.26 -3.17 -15.79
C LEU A 74 -2.61 -3.88 -16.99
N LYS A 75 -2.73 -3.30 -18.19
CA LYS A 75 -2.10 -3.86 -19.40
C LYS A 75 -0.58 -3.84 -19.27
N GLU A 76 0.02 -2.72 -18.87
CA GLU A 76 1.47 -2.62 -18.68
C GLU A 76 1.96 -3.57 -17.59
N MET A 77 1.23 -3.68 -16.47
CA MET A 77 1.55 -4.65 -15.42
C MET A 77 1.57 -6.09 -15.97
N ASN A 78 0.58 -6.48 -16.79
CA ASN A 78 0.51 -7.81 -17.39
C ASN A 78 1.61 -8.10 -18.41
N GLU A 79 2.13 -7.07 -19.09
CA GLU A 79 3.29 -7.26 -19.97
C GLU A 79 4.57 -7.45 -19.15
N LEU A 80 4.76 -6.65 -18.09
CA LEU A 80 5.93 -6.74 -17.21
C LEU A 80 6.04 -8.10 -16.51
N THR A 81 4.93 -8.77 -16.21
CA THR A 81 4.96 -10.10 -15.58
C THR A 81 5.36 -11.23 -16.52
N LYS A 82 5.23 -11.07 -17.85
CA LYS A 82 5.63 -12.11 -18.81
C LYS A 82 7.15 -12.28 -18.87
N GLU A 83 7.88 -11.20 -18.61
CA GLU A 83 9.34 -11.16 -18.60
C GLU A 83 9.94 -11.62 -17.26
N LEU A 84 9.10 -11.90 -16.25
CA LEU A 84 9.57 -12.41 -14.97
C LEU A 84 9.90 -13.91 -15.05
N PRO A 85 10.97 -14.36 -14.38
CA PRO A 85 11.24 -15.79 -14.22
C PRO A 85 10.03 -16.50 -13.63
N LYS A 86 9.68 -17.67 -14.16
CA LYS A 86 8.56 -18.49 -13.65
C LYS A 86 8.84 -19.08 -12.26
N ASP A 87 10.09 -18.98 -11.79
CA ASP A 87 10.53 -19.51 -10.51
C ASP A 87 11.20 -18.36 -9.72
N PRO A 88 10.64 -17.93 -8.57
CA PRO A 88 11.31 -16.99 -7.69
C PRO A 88 12.46 -17.73 -6.99
N ALA A 89 13.69 -17.39 -7.37
CA ALA A 89 14.90 -17.83 -6.67
C ALA A 89 14.88 -17.46 -5.17
#